data_AF-A0A3D1FEG1-F1
#
_entry.id   AF-A0A3D1FEG1-F1
#
_cell.length_a   1.000
_cell.length_b   1.000
_cell.length_c   1.000
_cell.angle_alpha   90.00
_cell.angle_beta   90.00
_cell.angle_gamma   90.00
#
_symmetry.space_group_name_H-M   'P 1'
#
loop_
_entity.id
_entity.type
_entity.pdbx_description
1 polymer ?
#
loop_
_entity_poly.entity_id
_entity_poly.type
_entity_poly.pdbx_seq_one_letter_code
_entity_poly.pdbx_strand_id
1 'polypeptide(L)' 'MNKVSYAVKIDSKLVNRLKKFCLEHGIKQGFFVEKALEEQIAREELNEDLLDLKKLRAEEGKAVSLEEYLRKRSG' A
#
# COMPACT_ATOMS: atom_id res chain seq x y z
N MET A 1 -10.66 14.66 -11.69
CA MET A 1 -9.80 14.30 -10.53
C MET A 1 -8.93 15.49 -10.20
N ASN A 2 -9.00 15.99 -8.96
CA ASN A 2 -8.18 17.10 -8.51
C ASN A 2 -6.74 16.60 -8.30
N LYS A 3 -5.78 17.18 -9.03
CA LYS A 3 -4.35 16.94 -8.81
C LYS A 3 -3.86 18.00 -7.82
N VAL A 4 -3.11 17.58 -6.81
CA VAL A 4 -2.46 18.46 -5.84
C VAL A 4 -0.95 18.37 -5.99
N SER A 5 -0.25 19.47 -5.75
CA SER A 5 1.22 19.49 -5.77
C SER A 5 1.76 18.88 -4.47
N TYR A 6 2.61 17.87 -4.62
CA TYR A 6 3.37 17.27 -3.53
C TYR A 6 4.86 17.49 -3.79
N ALA A 7 5.54 18.15 -2.85
CA ALA A 7 6.95 18.52 -3.00
C ALA A 7 7.80 17.84 -1.92
N VAL A 8 8.76 17.03 -2.36
CA VAL A 8 9.72 16.35 -1.49
C VAL A 8 11.14 16.51 -2.04
N LYS A 9 12.12 16.48 -1.13
CA LYS A 9 13.53 16.42 -1.51
C LYS A 9 13.90 14.98 -1.80
N ILE A 10 14.50 14.75 -2.96
CA ILE A 10 14.98 13.44 -3.40
C ILE A 10 16.41 13.57 -3.94
N ASP A 11 17.15 12.47 -3.87
CA ASP A 11 18.54 12.42 -4.33
C ASP A 11 18.65 12.83 -5.82
N SER A 12 19.65 13.65 -6.14
CA SER A 12 19.81 14.22 -7.48
C SER A 12 20.17 13.15 -8.52
N LYS A 13 20.89 12.08 -8.14
CA LYS A 13 21.19 10.98 -9.04
C LYS A 13 19.93 10.19 -9.37
N LEU A 14 19.05 9.99 -8.41
CA LEU A 14 17.77 9.34 -8.62
C LEU A 14 16.89 10.14 -9.60
N VAL A 15 16.81 11.46 -9.46
CA VAL A 15 16.07 12.33 -10.40
C VAL A 15 16.62 12.19 -11.81
N ASN A 16 17.94 12.18 -11.98
CA ASN A 16 18.56 12.05 -13.30
C ASN A 16 18.26 10.68 -13.92
N ARG A 17 18.30 9.60 -13.12
CA ARG A 17 17.92 8.25 -13.56
C ARG A 17 16.45 8.18 -13.96
N LEU A 18 15.54 8.75 -13.15
CA LEU A 18 14.11 8.80 -13.44
C LEU A 18 13.85 9.53 -14.77
N LYS A 19 14.44 10.72 -14.95
CA LYS A 19 14.31 11.51 -16.18
C LYS A 19 14.75 10.70 -17.40
N LYS A 20 15.93 10.10 -17.35
CA LYS A 20 16.47 9.27 -18.43
C LYS A 20 15.55 8.09 -18.74
N PHE A 21 15.15 7.35 -17.72
CA PHE A 21 14.25 6.19 -17.87
C PHE A 21 12.92 6.57 -18.52
N CYS A 22 12.26 7.62 -18.02
CA CYS A 22 10.99 8.09 -18.56
C CYS A 22 11.11 8.56 -20.01
N LEU A 23 12.21 9.24 -20.37
CA LEU A 23 12.46 9.67 -21.75
C LEU A 23 12.66 8.49 -22.69
N GLU A 24 13.50 7.52 -22.30
CA GLU A 24 13.79 6.32 -23.10
C GLU A 24 12.55 5.47 -23.36
N HIS A 25 11.60 5.44 -22.43
CA HIS A 25 10.38 4.62 -22.53
C HIS A 25 9.14 5.42 -22.99
N GLY A 26 9.26 6.73 -23.25
CA GLY A 26 8.14 7.58 -23.66
C GLY A 26 7.07 7.77 -22.58
N ILE A 27 7.44 7.71 -21.29
CA ILE A 27 6.53 7.78 -20.15
C ILE A 27 6.58 9.17 -19.51
N LYS A 28 5.43 9.70 -19.10
CA LYS A 28 5.38 10.96 -18.32
C LYS A 28 5.86 10.71 -16.89
N GLN A 29 6.81 11.53 -16.41
CA GLN A 29 7.37 11.42 -15.05
C GLN A 29 6.28 11.47 -13.97
N GLY A 30 5.31 12.38 -14.08
CA GLY A 30 4.21 12.47 -13.11
C GLY A 30 3.38 11.19 -13.03
N PHE A 31 3.10 10.56 -14.17
CA PHE A 31 2.39 9.28 -14.22
C PHE A 31 3.22 8.15 -13.60
N PHE A 32 4.51 8.10 -13.91
CA PHE A 32 5.41 7.10 -13.35
C PHE A 32 5.51 7.21 -11.81
N VAL A 33 5.68 8.43 -11.30
CA VAL A 33 5.78 8.67 -9.84
C VAL A 33 4.46 8.37 -9.15
N GLU A 34 3.33 8.78 -9.73
CA GLU A 34 2.00 8.46 -9.18
C GLU A 34 1.78 6.95 -9.08
N LYS A 35 2.09 6.21 -10.14
CA LYS A 35 1.99 4.74 -10.13
C LYS A 35 2.93 4.08 -9.13
N ALA A 36 4.19 4.54 -9.08
CA ALA A 36 5.16 4.02 -8.12
C ALA A 36 4.73 4.25 -6.66
N LEU A 37 4.08 5.39 -6.37
CA LEU A 37 3.54 5.66 -5.03
C LEU A 37 2.36 4.74 -4.70
N GLU A 38 1.39 4.57 -5.61
CA GLU A 38 0.27 3.63 -5.43
C GLU A 38 0.77 2.20 -5.17
N GLU A 39 1.72 1.72 -5.98
CA GLU A 39 2.26 0.36 -5.85
C GLU A 39 3.05 0.17 -4.54
N GLN A 40 3.81 1.19 -4.12
CA GLN A 40 4.57 1.09 -2.87
C GLN A 40 3.64 1.12 -1.66
N ILE A 41 2.60 1.96 -1.65
CA ILE A 41 1.60 2.01 -0.57
C ILE A 41 0.93 0.64 -0.43
N ALA A 42 0.41 0.09 -1.53
CA ALA A 42 -0.25 -1.21 -1.52
C ALA A 42 0.65 -2.35 -1.01
N ARG A 43 1.97 -2.28 -1.28
CA ARG A 43 2.95 -3.24 -0.78
C ARG A 43 3.14 -3.12 0.74
N GLU A 44 3.24 -1.91 1.27
CA GLU A 44 3.38 -1.71 2.71
C GLU A 44 2.11 -2.14 3.45
N GLU A 45 0.93 -1.78 2.95
CA GLU A 45 -0.36 -2.21 3.52
C GLU A 45 -0.47 -3.74 3.55
N LEU A 46 -0.12 -4.43 2.46
CA LEU A 46 -0.09 -5.89 2.42
C LEU A 46 0.88 -6.49 3.45
N ASN A 47 2.05 -5.87 3.64
CA ASN A 47 3.01 -6.33 4.63
C ASN A 47 2.47 -6.17 6.06
N GLU A 48 1.81 -5.05 6.36
CA GLU A 48 1.15 -4.80 7.64
C GLU A 48 0.05 -5.84 7.91
N ASP A 49 -0.82 -6.08 6.92
CA ASP A 49 -1.89 -7.09 7.01
C ASP A 49 -1.33 -8.49 7.30
N LEU A 50 -0.26 -8.89 6.61
CA LEU A 50 0.39 -10.18 6.82
C LEU A 50 1.02 -10.29 8.21
N LEU A 51 1.63 -9.21 8.70
CA LEU A 51 2.20 -9.16 10.04
C LEU A 51 1.12 -9.29 11.11
N ASP A 52 0.00 -8.60 10.93
CA ASP A 52 -1.11 -8.66 11.87
C ASP A 52 -1.81 -10.01 11.84
N LEU A 53 -2.02 -10.61 10.66
CA LEU A 53 -2.50 -11.98 10.54
C LEU A 53 -1.59 -12.96 11.29
N LYS A 54 -0.26 -12.81 11.15
CA LYS A 54 0.70 -13.65 11.88
C LYS A 54 0.62 -13.47 13.39
N LYS A 55 0.48 -12.23 13.88
CA LYS A 55 0.33 -11.94 15.32
C LYS A 55 -0.97 -12.51 15.88
N LEU A 56 -2.07 -12.30 15.16
CA LEU A 56 -3.42 -12.67 15.59
C LEU A 56 -3.71 -14.16 15.45
N ARG A 57 -2.90 -14.91 14.68
CA ARG A 57 -3.02 -16.37 14.56
C ARG A 57 -2.98 -17.09 15.92
N ALA A 58 -2.22 -16.57 16.88
CA ALA A 58 -2.18 -17.13 18.24
C ALA A 58 -3.49 -16.92 19.03
N GLU A 59 -4.29 -15.94 18.63
CA GLU A 59 -5.56 -15.58 19.27
C GLU A 59 -6.76 -16.30 18.62
N GLU A 60 -6.59 -17.01 17.49
CA GLU A 60 -7.67 -17.77 16.82
C GLU A 60 -8.37 -18.75 17.75
N GLY A 61 -7.62 -19.44 18.63
CA GLY A 61 -8.18 -20.39 19.59
C GLY A 61 -9.06 -19.76 20.67
N LYS A 62 -9.00 -18.43 20.85
CA LYS A 62 -9.83 -17.66 21.78
C LYS A 62 -11.03 -17.01 21.09
N ALA A 63 -11.11 -17.08 19.76
CA ALA A 63 -12.21 -16.52 19.01
C ALA A 63 -13.49 -17.35 19.21
N VAL A 64 -14.62 -16.68 19.36
CA VAL A 64 -15.94 -17.34 19.31
C VAL A 64 -16.23 -17.77 17.87
N SER A 65 -16.96 -18.88 17.69
CA SER A 65 -17.38 -19.28 16.35
C SER A 65 -18.35 -18.25 15.76
N LEU A 66 -18.37 -18.13 14.43
CA LEU A 66 -19.28 -17.22 13.73
C LEU A 66 -20.75 -17.51 14.09
N GLU A 67 -21.11 -18.78 14.21
CA GLU A 67 -22.46 -19.22 14.58
C GLU A 67 -22.84 -18.78 16.00
N GLU A 68 -21.92 -18.90 16.95
CA GLU A 68 -22.13 -18.46 18.33
C GLU A 68 -22.29 -16.93 18.40
N TYR A 69 -21.47 -16.19 17.65
CA TYR A 69 -21.58 -14.74 17.53
C TYR A 69 -22.93 -14.29 16.95
N LEU A 70 -23.38 -14.92 15.85
CA LEU A 70 -24.65 -14.58 15.20
C LEU A 70 -25.84 -14.88 16.11
N ARG A 71 -25.82 -15.97 16.88
CA ARG A 71 -26.87 -16.28 17.87
C ARG A 71 -26.95 -15.20 18.96
N LYS A 72 -25.81 -14.72 19.48
CA LYS A 72 -25.76 -13.67 20.50
C LYS A 72 -26.25 -12.31 20.00
N ARG A 73 -26.14 -12.03 18.70
CA ARG A 73 -26.53 -10.76 18.08
C ARG A 73 -27.99 -10.68 17.64
N SER A 74 -28.63 -11.84 17.43
CA SER A 74 -30.00 -11.94 16.92
C SER A 74 -31.06 -12.01 18.03
N GLY A 75 -30.63 -11.92 19.29
CA GLY A 75 -31.47 -11.93 20.49
C GLY A 75 -31.61 -10.57 21.13
#